data_AF-A0A1R4J167-F1
#
_entry.id   AF-A0A1R4J167-F1
#
_cell.length_a   1.000
_cell.length_b   1.000
_cell.length_c   1.000
_cell.angle_alpha   90.00
_cell.angle_beta   90.00
_cell.angle_gamma   90.00
#
_symmetry.space_group_name_H-M   'P 1'
#
loop_
_entity.id
_entity.type
_entity.pdbx_description
1 polymer ?
#
loop_
_entity_poly.entity_id
_entity_poly.type
_entity_poly.pdbx_seq_one_letter_code
_entity_poly.pdbx_strand_id
1 'polypeptide(L)'
;MRISDRSGKLKDDNQLLKKFQKEGDLNVLGELFAKHSEMVYYVCLRYFNEVERSKDATMQIFELLITKINKQDIRDFPKWLYVVSKNHCLMALRATKNKMEMLTSDFVEFSALTHPEDTNEEREEVLTLLEDCISKLPEKQKVSINLFFLKQKCYKEVTEITGYNLKEVKSFIQNGKRNLKICIDRNGKSTL
;
A
#
# COMPACT_ATOMS: atom_id res chain seq x y z
N MET A 1 20.25 -15.86 -3.61
CA MET A 1 20.67 -15.33 -2.30
C MET A 1 19.82 -16.05 -1.23
N ARG A 2 20.44 -16.62 -0.19
CA ARG A 2 19.85 -17.72 0.62
C ARG A 2 18.68 -17.27 1.51
N ILE A 3 17.60 -18.06 1.53
CA ILE A 3 16.36 -17.91 2.34
C ILE A 3 16.62 -17.64 3.83
N SER A 4 17.77 -18.08 4.36
CA SER A 4 18.18 -17.88 5.76
C SER A 4 18.38 -16.41 6.15
N ASP A 5 18.88 -15.58 5.23
CA ASP A 5 19.23 -14.16 5.49
C ASP A 5 17.97 -13.28 5.65
N ARG A 6 16.95 -13.56 4.83
CA ARG A 6 15.66 -12.83 4.84
C ARG A 6 14.88 -13.02 6.15
N SER A 7 14.91 -14.23 6.72
CA SER A 7 14.23 -14.52 7.98
C SER A 7 14.82 -13.75 9.18
N GLY A 8 16.14 -13.50 9.17
CA GLY A 8 16.82 -12.70 10.17
C GLY A 8 16.45 -11.21 10.06
N LYS A 9 16.46 -10.68 8.83
CA LYS A 9 16.13 -9.28 8.56
C LYS A 9 14.67 -8.92 8.91
N LEU A 10 13.71 -9.79 8.62
CA LEU A 10 12.31 -9.59 9.01
C LEU A 10 12.09 -9.65 10.53
N LYS A 11 12.86 -10.46 11.26
CA LYS A 11 12.79 -10.50 12.73
C LYS A 11 13.32 -9.21 13.35
N ASP A 12 14.40 -8.69 12.80
CA ASP A 12 15.01 -7.42 13.19
C ASP A 12 14.09 -6.21 12.92
N ASP A 13 13.50 -6.13 11.71
CA ASP A 13 12.52 -5.07 11.37
C ASP A 13 11.31 -5.07 12.34
N ASN A 14 10.78 -6.27 12.66
CA ASN A 14 9.66 -6.41 13.58
C ASN A 14 10.00 -5.99 15.03
N GLN A 15 11.25 -6.18 15.45
CA GLN A 15 11.70 -5.76 16.78
C GLN A 15 11.77 -4.24 16.87
N LEU A 16 12.40 -3.59 15.89
CA LEU A 16 12.49 -2.13 15.81
C LEU A 16 11.10 -1.50 15.70
N LEU A 17 10.22 -2.06 14.87
CA LEU A 17 8.84 -1.60 14.71
C LEU A 17 8.08 -1.61 16.04
N LYS A 18 8.12 -2.74 16.78
CA LYS A 18 7.46 -2.86 18.09
C LYS A 18 8.05 -1.92 19.13
N LYS A 19 9.38 -1.75 19.12
CA LYS A 19 10.07 -0.82 20.01
C LYS A 19 9.61 0.62 19.75
N PHE A 20 9.57 1.05 18.48
CA PHE A 20 9.06 2.36 18.11
C PHE A 20 7.58 2.54 18.50
N GLN A 21 6.72 1.56 18.24
CA GLN A 21 5.31 1.62 18.63
C GLN A 21 5.09 1.78 20.14
N LYS A 22 6.00 1.24 20.97
CA LYS A 22 5.94 1.33 22.42
C LYS A 22 6.52 2.63 22.97
N GLU A 23 7.66 3.07 22.44
CA GLU A 23 8.48 4.13 23.03
C GLU A 23 8.37 5.48 22.31
N GLY A 24 7.96 5.47 21.04
CA GLY A 24 7.88 6.67 20.20
C GLY A 24 9.23 7.28 19.83
N ASP A 25 10.34 6.56 20.06
CA ASP A 25 11.70 7.07 19.83
C ASP A 25 12.03 7.19 18.33
N LEU A 26 12.22 8.42 17.86
CA LEU A 26 12.55 8.72 16.46
C LEU A 26 13.88 8.12 16.01
N ASN A 27 14.82 7.84 16.93
CA ASN A 27 16.07 7.17 16.58
C ASN A 27 15.81 5.72 16.14
N VAL A 28 14.89 5.03 16.83
CA VAL A 28 14.47 3.67 16.49
C VAL A 28 13.77 3.65 15.12
N LEU A 29 12.90 4.63 14.86
CA LEU A 29 12.29 4.78 13.54
C LEU A 29 13.33 5.09 12.46
N GLY A 30 14.30 5.95 12.77
CA GLY A 30 15.41 6.29 11.88
C GLY A 30 16.24 5.06 11.51
N GLU A 31 16.55 4.20 12.48
CA GLU A 31 17.27 2.94 12.24
C GLU A 31 16.45 1.99 11.35
N LEU A 32 15.16 1.82 11.65
CA LEU A 32 14.27 0.98 10.84
C LEU A 32 14.15 1.52 9.41
N PHE A 33 13.97 2.83 9.25
CA PHE A 33 13.82 3.46 7.94
C PHE A 33 15.13 3.42 7.14
N ALA A 34 16.29 3.64 7.77
CA ALA A 34 17.58 3.63 7.10
C ALA A 34 17.84 2.30 6.37
N LYS A 35 17.36 1.18 6.90
CA LYS A 35 17.45 -0.16 6.26
C LYS A 35 16.69 -0.27 4.94
N HIS A 36 15.71 0.61 4.70
CA HIS A 36 14.79 0.58 3.56
C HIS A 36 14.74 1.90 2.78
N SER A 37 15.52 2.91 3.16
CA SER A 37 15.48 4.27 2.61
C SER A 37 15.82 4.30 1.11
N GLU A 38 16.75 3.46 0.67
CA GLU A 38 17.13 3.30 -0.73
C GLU A 38 15.95 2.75 -1.57
N MET A 39 15.20 1.78 -1.06
CA MET A 39 13.99 1.28 -1.72
C MET A 39 12.95 2.40 -1.87
N VAL A 40 12.73 3.18 -0.80
CA VAL A 40 11.80 4.32 -0.83
C VAL A 40 12.23 5.34 -1.90
N TYR A 41 13.52 5.70 -1.92
CA TYR A 41 14.09 6.62 -2.89
C TYR A 41 13.88 6.11 -4.33
N TYR A 42 14.16 4.84 -4.62
CA TYR A 42 13.96 4.28 -5.96
C TYR A 42 12.49 4.23 -6.38
N VAL A 43 11.58 3.98 -5.45
CA VAL A 43 10.14 4.10 -5.72
C VAL A 43 9.82 5.53 -6.14
N CYS A 44 10.24 6.53 -5.37
CA CYS A 44 10.04 7.93 -5.69
C CYS A 44 10.64 8.31 -7.06
N LEU A 45 11.88 7.90 -7.31
CA LEU A 45 12.59 8.17 -8.57
C LEU A 45 11.87 7.58 -9.77
N ARG A 46 11.33 6.36 -9.65
CA ARG A 46 10.55 5.72 -10.72
C ARG A 46 9.28 6.51 -11.07
N TYR A 47 8.63 7.15 -10.10
CA TYR A 47 7.39 7.90 -10.33
C TYR A 47 7.64 9.34 -10.77
N PHE A 48 8.65 10.01 -10.23
CA PHE A 48 8.91 11.42 -10.51
C PHE A 48 9.91 11.65 -11.63
N ASN A 49 10.82 10.70 -11.88
CA ASN A 49 11.93 10.83 -12.82
C ASN A 49 12.78 12.10 -12.58
N GLU A 50 12.89 12.52 -11.32
CA GLU A 50 13.55 13.75 -10.90
C GLU A 50 14.23 13.52 -9.54
N VAL A 51 15.55 13.77 -9.46
CA VAL A 51 16.37 13.38 -8.30
C VAL A 51 15.98 14.16 -7.04
N GLU A 52 15.96 15.48 -7.09
CA GLU A 52 15.71 16.32 -5.90
C GLU A 52 14.30 16.11 -5.36
N ARG A 53 13.28 16.12 -6.24
CA ARG A 53 11.91 15.78 -5.85
C ARG A 53 11.78 14.40 -5.21
N SER A 54 12.59 13.43 -5.64
CA SER A 54 12.56 12.08 -5.07
C SER A 54 13.22 12.00 -3.69
N LYS A 55 14.28 12.78 -3.46
CA LYS A 55 14.88 12.93 -2.12
C LYS A 55 13.91 13.59 -1.16
N ASP A 56 13.28 14.69 -1.57
CA ASP A 56 12.28 15.40 -0.78
C ASP A 56 11.10 14.48 -0.42
N ALA A 57 10.58 13.74 -1.39
CA ALA A 57 9.50 12.79 -1.15
C ALA A 57 9.90 11.66 -0.19
N THR A 58 11.16 11.21 -0.24
CA THR A 58 11.68 10.20 0.70
C THR A 58 11.66 10.72 2.14
N MET A 59 12.02 11.98 2.35
CA MET A 59 11.93 12.64 3.66
C MET A 59 10.49 12.84 4.12
N GLN A 60 9.60 13.28 3.23
CA GLN A 60 8.17 13.39 3.53
C GLN A 60 7.54 12.05 3.92
N ILE A 61 7.97 10.95 3.29
CA ILE A 61 7.52 9.60 3.65
C ILE A 61 8.00 9.22 5.05
N PHE A 62 9.25 9.53 5.41
CA PHE A 62 9.76 9.32 6.77
C PHE A 62 8.90 10.06 7.81
N GLU A 63 8.61 11.34 7.58
CA GLU A 63 7.73 12.14 8.45
C GLU A 63 6.33 11.53 8.57
N LEU A 64 5.78 11.04 7.45
CA LEU A 64 4.49 10.36 7.43
C LEU A 64 4.50 9.10 8.32
N LEU A 65 5.60 8.35 8.37
CA LEU A 65 5.69 7.12 9.16
C LEU A 65 5.48 7.36 10.65
N ILE A 66 5.97 8.50 11.18
CA ILE A 66 5.87 8.89 12.59
C ILE A 66 4.44 8.76 13.11
N THR A 67 3.47 9.19 12.29
CA THR A 67 2.04 9.17 12.68
C THR A 67 1.28 7.95 12.18
N LYS A 68 1.78 7.28 11.14
CA LYS A 68 1.05 6.22 10.43
C LYS A 68 1.27 4.84 11.05
N ILE A 69 2.47 4.56 11.54
CA ILE A 69 2.84 3.26 12.12
C ILE A 69 1.93 2.88 13.30
N ASN A 70 1.59 3.84 14.16
CA ASN A 70 0.77 3.58 15.35
C ASN A 70 -0.73 3.34 15.04
N LYS A 71 -1.15 3.55 13.78
CA LYS A 71 -2.55 3.43 13.37
C LYS A 71 -2.84 2.11 12.63
N GLN A 72 -1.83 1.28 12.39
CA GLN A 72 -1.96 0.10 11.54
C GLN A 72 -1.28 -1.13 12.14
N ASP A 73 -1.90 -2.30 11.96
CA ASP A 73 -1.29 -3.61 12.26
C ASP A 73 -0.34 -4.00 11.12
N ILE A 74 0.93 -3.65 11.27
CA ILE A 74 1.97 -3.88 10.25
C ILE A 74 2.65 -5.23 10.50
N ARG A 75 2.44 -6.17 9.57
CA ARG A 75 2.99 -7.54 9.64
C ARG A 75 4.29 -7.74 8.86
N ASP A 76 4.45 -6.96 7.79
CA ASP A 76 5.61 -6.97 6.90
C ASP A 76 5.95 -5.51 6.58
N PHE A 77 6.86 -4.95 7.38
CA PHE A 77 7.22 -3.53 7.29
C PHE A 77 7.79 -3.13 5.92
N PRO A 78 8.71 -3.89 5.29
CA PRO A 78 9.19 -3.56 3.94
C PRO A 78 8.07 -3.49 2.90
N LYS A 79 7.15 -4.47 2.91
CA LYS A 79 6.00 -4.51 1.98
C LYS A 79 5.04 -3.35 2.22
N TRP A 80 4.75 -3.08 3.49
CA TRP A 80 3.93 -1.95 3.93
C TRP A 80 4.54 -0.62 3.47
N LEU A 81 5.84 -0.42 3.70
CA LEU A 81 6.57 0.79 3.36
C LEU A 81 6.59 1.03 1.84
N TYR A 82 6.79 -0.01 1.03
CA TYR A 82 6.70 0.10 -0.42
C TYR A 82 5.34 0.65 -0.88
N VAL A 83 4.24 0.15 -0.29
CA VAL A 83 2.88 0.60 -0.59
C VAL A 83 2.68 2.05 -0.15
N VAL A 84 3.17 2.43 1.04
CA VAL A 84 3.14 3.82 1.52
C VAL A 84 3.85 4.74 0.53
N SER A 85 5.06 4.39 0.11
CA SER A 85 5.89 5.19 -0.81
C SER A 85 5.25 5.34 -2.18
N LYS A 86 4.77 4.23 -2.76
CA LYS A 86 4.05 4.25 -4.04
C LYS A 86 2.83 5.19 -3.98
N ASN A 87 2.05 5.09 -2.91
CA ASN A 87 0.84 5.90 -2.76
C ASN A 87 1.17 7.38 -2.57
N HIS A 88 2.22 7.70 -1.79
CA HIS A 88 2.71 9.07 -1.64
C HIS A 88 3.05 9.69 -3.00
N CYS A 89 3.80 8.96 -3.83
CA CYS A 89 4.19 9.43 -5.16
C CYS A 89 2.98 9.68 -6.07
N LEU A 90 2.04 8.74 -6.09
CA LEU A 90 0.81 8.86 -6.87
C LEU A 90 -0.04 10.06 -6.43
N MET A 91 -0.15 10.30 -5.12
CA MET A 91 -0.87 11.47 -4.60
C MET A 91 -0.18 12.77 -4.98
N ALA A 92 1.15 12.85 -4.82
CA ALA A 92 1.91 14.02 -5.21
C ALA A 92 1.76 14.34 -6.70
N LEU A 93 1.80 13.32 -7.57
CA LEU A 93 1.57 13.49 -9.01
C LEU A 93 0.15 13.98 -9.33
N ARG A 94 -0.87 13.54 -8.59
CA ARG A 94 -2.25 14.01 -8.75
C ARG A 94 -2.42 15.44 -8.28
N ALA A 95 -1.80 15.83 -7.17
CA ALA A 95 -1.83 17.19 -6.64
C ALA A 95 -1.19 18.19 -7.62
N THR A 96 -0.15 17.77 -8.35
CA THR A 96 0.44 18.59 -9.42
C THR A 96 -0.50 18.73 -10.62
N LYS A 97 -1.35 17.72 -10.91
CA LYS A 97 -2.31 17.75 -12.03
C LYS A 97 -3.61 18.47 -11.72
N ASN A 98 -4.12 18.36 -10.49
CA ASN A 98 -5.36 19.00 -10.03
C ASN A 98 -5.05 19.89 -8.83
N LYS A 99 -4.83 21.18 -9.10
CA LYS A 99 -4.54 22.22 -8.10
C LYS A 99 -5.84 22.67 -7.40
N MET A 100 -6.64 21.73 -6.92
CA MET A 100 -7.79 21.92 -6.04
C MET A 100 -8.18 20.53 -5.53
N GLU A 101 -8.33 20.39 -4.21
CA GLU A 101 -9.01 19.26 -3.54
C GLU A 101 -8.17 18.03 -3.17
N MET A 102 -7.37 18.16 -2.11
CA MET A 102 -7.02 17.03 -1.25
C MET A 102 -7.52 17.29 0.16
N LEU A 103 -8.81 17.00 0.39
CA LEU A 103 -9.36 16.88 1.74
C LEU A 103 -9.90 15.45 1.87
N THR A 104 -9.42 14.74 2.88
CA THR A 104 -9.73 13.33 3.26
C THR A 104 -8.81 12.24 2.69
N SER A 105 -7.54 12.24 3.13
CA SER A 105 -6.65 11.08 3.02
C SER A 105 -6.86 10.11 4.19
N ASP A 106 -8.01 9.42 4.21
CA ASP A 106 -8.18 8.21 5.03
C ASP A 106 -7.89 6.99 4.15
N PHE A 107 -6.63 6.64 3.97
CA PHE A 107 -6.28 5.56 3.05
C PHE A 107 -6.03 4.23 3.75
N VAL A 108 -6.86 3.26 3.36
CA VAL A 108 -6.83 1.87 3.81
C VAL A 108 -5.95 1.08 2.86
N GLU A 109 -4.92 0.45 3.40
CA GLU A 109 -3.90 -0.33 2.70
C GLU A 109 -4.42 -1.66 2.16
N PHE A 110 -4.08 -2.02 0.91
CA PHE A 110 -4.19 -3.39 0.43
C PHE A 110 -2.78 -4.00 0.40
N SER A 111 -2.46 -4.76 1.45
CA SER A 111 -1.26 -5.58 1.54
C SER A 111 -1.66 -7.04 1.29
N ALA A 112 -1.57 -7.41 0.02
CA ALA A 112 -1.48 -8.76 -0.52
C ALA A 112 -1.33 -8.47 -2.02
N LEU A 113 -0.30 -8.88 -2.75
CA LEU A 113 -0.39 -10.16 -3.43
C LEU A 113 0.86 -10.43 -4.28
N THR A 114 1.91 -9.59 -4.25
CA THR A 114 3.08 -9.82 -5.10
C THR A 114 4.39 -9.53 -4.39
N HIS A 115 5.31 -10.49 -4.43
CA HIS A 115 6.71 -10.36 -4.02
C HIS A 115 7.62 -10.18 -5.26
N PRO A 116 8.76 -9.48 -5.10
CA PRO A 116 9.80 -9.40 -6.13
C PRO A 116 10.36 -10.77 -6.55
N GLU A 117 10.22 -11.78 -5.68
CA GLU A 117 10.76 -13.13 -5.81
C GLU A 117 9.79 -14.13 -6.45
N ASP A 118 8.49 -13.81 -6.58
CA ASP A 118 7.51 -14.75 -7.15
C ASP A 118 7.90 -15.11 -8.59
N THR A 119 7.86 -16.40 -8.92
CA THR A 119 8.02 -16.86 -10.31
C THR A 119 6.90 -16.28 -11.18
N ASN A 120 7.11 -16.20 -12.49
CA ASN A 120 6.06 -15.71 -13.39
C ASN A 120 4.76 -16.53 -13.27
N GLU A 121 4.89 -17.84 -13.02
CA GLU A 121 3.75 -18.76 -12.85
C GLU A 121 2.99 -18.46 -11.54
N GLU A 122 3.68 -18.33 -10.40
CA GLU A 122 3.03 -17.95 -9.13
C GLU A 122 2.36 -16.57 -9.20
N ARG A 123 2.95 -15.64 -9.95
CA ARG A 123 2.33 -14.32 -10.19
C ARG A 123 1.07 -14.45 -11.03
N GLU A 124 1.09 -15.29 -12.06
CA GLU A 124 -0.04 -15.48 -12.97
C GLU A 124 -1.21 -16.15 -12.22
N GLU A 125 -0.95 -17.19 -11.43
CA GLU A 125 -1.97 -17.83 -10.59
C GLU A 125 -2.60 -16.86 -9.57
N VAL A 126 -1.77 -16.05 -8.92
CA VAL A 126 -2.25 -15.04 -7.97
C VAL A 126 -3.07 -13.96 -8.67
N LEU A 127 -2.68 -13.55 -9.88
CA LEU A 127 -3.44 -12.59 -10.68
C LEU A 127 -4.77 -13.17 -11.15
N THR A 128 -4.81 -14.41 -11.63
CA THR A 128 -6.04 -15.10 -12.01
C THR A 128 -6.99 -15.23 -10.83
N LEU A 129 -6.48 -15.64 -9.66
CA LEU A 129 -7.28 -15.71 -8.43
C LEU A 129 -7.85 -14.34 -8.03
N LEU A 130 -7.04 -13.28 -8.16
CA LEU A 130 -7.48 -11.92 -7.86
C LEU A 130 -8.59 -11.47 -8.83
N GLU A 131 -8.44 -11.71 -10.13
CA GLU A 131 -9.43 -11.39 -11.16
C GLU A 131 -10.76 -12.11 -10.89
N ASP A 132 -10.70 -13.40 -10.56
CA ASP A 132 -11.85 -14.20 -10.17
C ASP A 132 -12.53 -13.68 -8.90
N CYS A 133 -11.76 -13.25 -7.91
CA CYS A 133 -12.31 -12.69 -6.69
C CYS A 133 -12.93 -11.29 -6.92
N ILE A 134 -12.35 -10.48 -7.80
CA ILE A 134 -12.91 -9.18 -8.19
C ILE A 134 -14.22 -9.37 -8.96
N SER A 135 -14.29 -10.36 -9.87
CA SER A 135 -15.50 -10.63 -10.66
C SER A 135 -16.71 -10.98 -9.78
N LYS A 136 -16.47 -11.63 -8.64
CA LYS A 136 -17.46 -12.04 -7.63
C LYS A 136 -17.93 -10.91 -6.71
N LEU A 137 -17.31 -9.73 -6.75
CA LEU A 137 -17.75 -8.59 -5.94
C LEU A 137 -19.10 -8.04 -6.43
N PRO A 138 -19.98 -7.57 -5.52
CA PRO A 138 -21.12 -6.74 -5.89
C PRO A 138 -20.69 -5.54 -6.76
N GLU A 139 -21.49 -5.20 -7.76
CA GLU A 139 -21.06 -4.31 -8.83
C GLU A 139 -20.53 -2.95 -8.34
N LYS A 140 -21.22 -2.32 -7.37
CA LYS A 140 -20.77 -1.05 -6.78
C LYS A 140 -19.41 -1.17 -6.07
N GLN A 141 -19.14 -2.31 -5.44
CA GLN A 141 -17.85 -2.60 -4.81
C GLN A 141 -16.79 -2.83 -5.87
N LYS A 142 -17.08 -3.65 -6.89
CA LYS A 142 -16.19 -3.94 -8.02
C LYS A 142 -15.73 -2.67 -8.73
N VAL A 143 -16.67 -1.82 -9.14
CA VAL A 143 -16.38 -0.53 -9.79
C VAL A 143 -15.52 0.35 -8.89
N SER A 144 -15.89 0.49 -7.62
CA SER A 144 -15.16 1.32 -6.66
C SER A 144 -13.75 0.79 -6.40
N ILE A 145 -13.58 -0.52 -6.28
CA ILE A 145 -12.28 -1.19 -6.14
C ILE A 145 -11.42 -0.99 -7.39
N ASN A 146 -11.98 -1.18 -8.58
CA ASN A 146 -11.26 -1.02 -9.85
C ASN A 146 -10.76 0.41 -10.01
N LEU A 147 -11.63 1.41 -9.80
CA LEU A 147 -11.23 2.81 -9.91
C LEU A 147 -10.16 3.16 -8.88
N PHE A 148 -10.37 2.77 -7.62
CA PHE A 148 -9.48 3.15 -6.53
C PHE A 148 -8.13 2.45 -6.58
N PHE A 149 -8.10 1.12 -6.74
CA PHE A 149 -6.87 0.32 -6.66
C PHE A 149 -6.18 0.10 -8.01
N LEU A 150 -6.94 -0.19 -9.08
CA LEU A 150 -6.34 -0.47 -10.39
C LEU A 150 -6.07 0.81 -11.18
N LYS A 151 -7.07 1.70 -11.24
CA LYS A 151 -6.96 2.98 -11.95
C LYS A 151 -6.40 4.10 -11.08
N GLN A 152 -6.08 3.79 -9.81
CA GLN A 152 -5.43 4.71 -8.89
C GLN A 152 -6.21 6.03 -8.84
N LYS A 153 -7.48 5.97 -8.43
CA LYS A 153 -8.35 7.14 -8.21
C LYS A 153 -8.50 7.42 -6.72
N CYS A 154 -8.61 8.70 -6.34
CA CYS A 154 -8.90 9.05 -4.96
C CYS A 154 -10.40 8.94 -4.69
N TYR A 155 -10.83 8.97 -3.43
CA TYR A 155 -12.25 8.89 -3.11
C TYR A 155 -13.08 9.92 -3.87
N LYS A 156 -12.56 11.15 -3.99
CA LYS A 156 -13.22 12.22 -4.73
C LYS A 156 -13.36 11.89 -6.23
N GLU A 157 -12.28 11.51 -6.90
CA GLU A 157 -12.35 11.11 -8.31
C GLU A 157 -13.32 9.93 -8.51
N VAL A 158 -13.39 8.99 -7.56
CA VAL A 158 -14.37 7.90 -7.62
C VAL A 158 -15.79 8.44 -7.47
N THR A 159 -16.06 9.37 -6.55
CA THR A 159 -17.39 10.01 -6.43
C THR A 159 -17.78 10.73 -7.72
N GLU A 160 -16.86 11.44 -8.37
CA GLU A 160 -17.12 12.16 -9.62
C GLU A 160 -17.39 11.22 -10.79
N ILE A 161 -16.60 10.15 -10.93
CA ILE A 161 -16.74 9.18 -12.02
C ILE A 161 -18.02 8.35 -11.87
N THR A 162 -18.41 8.01 -10.64
CA THR A 162 -19.51 7.06 -10.39
C THR A 162 -20.84 7.74 -10.05
N GLY A 163 -20.82 9.01 -9.64
CA GLY A 163 -21.98 9.71 -9.07
C GLY A 163 -22.35 9.26 -7.66
N TYR A 164 -21.60 8.34 -7.04
CA TYR A 164 -21.83 7.93 -5.66
C TYR A 164 -21.38 9.01 -4.69
N ASN A 165 -22.03 9.12 -3.53
CA ASN A 165 -21.56 10.04 -2.50
C ASN A 165 -20.32 9.49 -1.76
N LEU A 166 -19.59 10.36 -1.06
CA LEU A 166 -18.34 10.00 -0.39
C LEU A 166 -18.50 8.86 0.63
N LYS A 167 -19.63 8.81 1.35
CA LYS A 167 -19.91 7.77 2.34
C LYS A 167 -20.13 6.41 1.68
N GLU A 168 -20.86 6.40 0.56
CA GLU A 168 -21.04 5.22 -0.28
C GLU A 168 -19.71 4.70 -0.82
N VAL A 169 -18.89 5.57 -1.42
CA VAL A 169 -17.58 5.17 -1.97
C VAL A 169 -16.67 4.58 -0.89
N LYS A 170 -16.56 5.23 0.28
CA LYS A 170 -15.80 4.69 1.42
C LYS A 170 -16.32 3.30 1.83
N SER A 171 -17.65 3.14 1.92
CA SER A 171 -18.28 1.87 2.27
C SER A 171 -18.04 0.78 1.22
N PHE A 172 -18.16 1.09 -0.07
CA PHE A 172 -17.96 0.14 -1.15
C PHE A 172 -16.51 -0.34 -1.23
N ILE A 173 -15.55 0.57 -1.05
CA ILE A 173 -14.13 0.21 -1.00
C ILE A 173 -13.84 -0.65 0.23
N GLN A 174 -14.31 -0.26 1.41
CA GLN A 174 -14.07 -1.03 2.64
C GLN A 174 -14.66 -2.45 2.55
N ASN A 175 -15.92 -2.56 2.13
CA ASN A 175 -16.60 -3.85 1.98
C ASN A 175 -16.00 -4.68 0.85
N GLY A 176 -15.66 -4.05 -0.28
CA GLY A 176 -14.99 -4.71 -1.40
C GLY A 176 -13.67 -5.35 -0.98
N LYS A 177 -12.84 -4.64 -0.22
CA LYS A 177 -11.58 -5.18 0.31
C LYS A 177 -11.79 -6.35 1.25
N ARG A 178 -12.77 -6.23 2.17
CA ARG A 178 -13.10 -7.32 3.09
C ARG A 178 -13.53 -8.57 2.32
N ASN A 179 -14.37 -8.40 1.31
CA ASN A 179 -14.88 -9.49 0.49
C ASN A 179 -13.79 -10.11 -0.40
N LEU A 180 -12.88 -9.31 -0.96
CA LEU A 180 -11.69 -9.80 -1.66
C LEU A 180 -10.82 -10.65 -0.74
N LYS A 181 -10.53 -10.16 0.47
CA LYS A 181 -9.75 -10.91 1.45
C LYS A 181 -10.40 -12.25 1.78
N ILE A 182 -11.70 -12.27 2.06
CA ILE A 182 -12.44 -13.52 2.34
C ILE A 182 -12.38 -14.48 1.14
N CYS A 183 -12.53 -13.96 -0.08
CA CYS A 183 -12.45 -14.77 -1.29
C CYS A 183 -11.05 -15.38 -1.47
N ILE A 184 -10.00 -14.56 -1.32
CA ILE A 184 -8.61 -15.00 -1.43
C ILE A 184 -8.27 -16.01 -0.33
N ASP A 185 -8.65 -15.75 0.93
CA ASP A 185 -8.38 -16.66 2.05
C ASP A 185 -9.08 -18.02 1.90
N ARG A 186 -10.24 -18.06 1.23
CA ARG A 186 -10.98 -19.31 0.96
C ARG A 186 -10.36 -20.12 -0.18
N ASN A 187 -9.92 -19.45 -1.24
CA ASN A 187 -9.42 -20.11 -2.44
C ASN A 187 -7.90 -20.34 -2.41
N GLY A 188 -7.14 -19.48 -1.71
CA GLY A 188 -5.69 -19.59 -1.53
C GLY A 188 -5.25 -20.63 -0.49
N LYS A 189 -6.17 -21.17 0.32
CA LYS A 189 -5.91 -22.36 1.15
C LYS A 189 -5.98 -23.68 0.37
N SER A 190 -6.39 -23.64 -0.90
CA SER A 190 -6.52 -24.84 -1.73
C SER A 190 -5.26 -25.17 -2.52
N THR A 191 -4.21 -24.31 -2.45
CA THR A 191 -3.00 -24.43 -3.26
C THR A 191 -1.70 -24.19 -2.45
N LEU A 192 -1.74 -24.37 -1.12
CA LEU A 192 -0.52 -24.49 -0.30
C LEU A 192 -0.24 -25.95 0.04
#